data_AF-A0A946FML2-F1
#
_entry.id   AF-A0A946FML2-F1
#
_cell.length_a   1.000
_cell.length_b   1.000
_cell.length_c   1.000
_cell.angle_alpha   90.00
_cell.angle_beta   90.00
_cell.angle_gamma   90.00
#
_symmetry.space_group_name_H-M   'P 1'
#
loop_
_entity.id
_entity.type
_entity.pdbx_description
1 polymer ?
#
loop_
_entity_poly.entity_id
_entity_poly.type
_entity_poly.pdbx_seq_one_letter_code
_entity_poly.pdbx_strand_id
1 'polypeptide(L)'
;MAALDIGIVGRHSLAKETQKLVHRVIGDTDPRGWDSQLGTEIGVRLLYERSWRASQKWDLPVIPLEGDITPYVGAALGNIETYGTAGISFRLGEDLGDDYGPPRVRPALSGPGFFKNVDGFSWYVFAGAAGRAVARDLFVEGSTFEVSPGLDLMPFQLDLQAGLAVQIGRVELAFTHVVRSPQHTKQDRWSRFGSINLRTRF
;
A
#
# COMPACT_ATOMS: atom_id res chain seq x y z
N MET A 1 3.63 -5.45 -13.61
CA MET A 1 2.46 -6.12 -12.99
C MET A 1 1.22 -5.31 -13.34
N ALA A 2 0.11 -5.98 -13.61
CA ALA A 2 -1.18 -5.34 -13.82
C ALA A 2 -2.22 -6.01 -12.92
N ALA A 3 -3.20 -5.25 -12.44
CA ALA A 3 -4.34 -5.77 -11.69
C ALA A 3 -5.60 -4.99 -12.05
N LEU A 4 -6.74 -5.67 -11.97
CA LEU A 4 -8.06 -5.06 -12.11
C LEU A 4 -8.81 -5.27 -10.80
N ASP A 5 -9.13 -4.18 -10.11
CA ASP A 5 -10.02 -4.18 -8.96
C ASP A 5 -11.45 -3.91 -9.46
N ILE A 6 -12.42 -4.73 -9.04
CA ILE A 6 -13.85 -4.51 -9.22
C ILE A 6 -14.52 -4.69 -7.87
N GLY A 7 -15.36 -3.75 -7.46
CA GLY A 7 -16.04 -3.79 -6.18
C GLY A 7 -17.22 -2.83 -6.10
N ILE A 8 -17.74 -2.67 -4.89
CA ILE A 8 -18.85 -1.77 -4.59
C ILE A 8 -18.37 -0.72 -3.58
N VAL A 9 -18.67 0.54 -3.85
CA VAL A 9 -18.47 1.67 -2.93
C VAL A 9 -19.81 2.15 -2.41
N GLY A 10 -19.82 2.77 -1.23
CA GLY A 10 -21.01 3.30 -0.58
C GLY A 10 -21.70 2.29 0.34
N ARG A 11 -22.99 2.45 0.56
CA ARG A 11 -23.76 1.70 1.57
C ARG A 11 -23.64 0.18 1.45
N HIS A 12 -23.61 -0.33 0.22
CA HIS A 12 -23.55 -1.77 -0.05
C HIS A 12 -22.15 -2.38 0.14
N SER A 13 -21.13 -1.57 0.48
CA SER A 13 -19.81 -2.06 0.90
C SER A 13 -19.78 -2.65 2.32
N LEU A 14 -20.86 -2.46 3.10
CA LEU A 14 -20.99 -2.89 4.51
C LEU A 14 -19.97 -2.26 5.47
N ALA A 15 -19.36 -1.14 5.09
CA ALA A 15 -18.37 -0.45 5.91
C ALA A 15 -18.98 0.09 7.22
N LYS A 16 -20.25 0.55 7.19
CA LYS A 16 -20.99 1.01 8.38
C LYS A 16 -21.16 -0.10 9.40
N GLU A 17 -21.62 -1.25 8.94
CA GLU A 17 -21.89 -2.43 9.76
C GLU A 17 -20.59 -2.96 10.36
N THR A 18 -19.53 -2.99 9.56
CA THR A 18 -18.18 -3.40 9.99
C THR A 18 -17.64 -2.47 11.06
N GLN A 19 -17.67 -1.14 10.85
CA GLN A 19 -17.17 -0.19 11.85
C GLN A 19 -17.97 -0.29 13.15
N LYS A 20 -19.30 -0.36 13.07
CA LYS A 20 -20.15 -0.54 14.24
C LYS A 20 -19.85 -1.83 14.99
N LEU A 21 -19.60 -2.93 14.28
CA LEU A 21 -19.21 -4.20 14.90
C LEU A 21 -17.89 -4.05 15.66
N VAL A 22 -16.87 -3.47 15.03
CA VAL A 22 -15.56 -3.25 15.67
C VAL A 22 -15.69 -2.37 16.91
N HIS A 23 -16.38 -1.23 16.81
CA HIS A 23 -16.61 -0.33 17.95
C HIS A 23 -17.31 -1.04 19.11
N ARG A 24 -18.32 -1.88 18.84
CA ARG A 24 -18.97 -2.70 19.88
C ARG A 24 -18.03 -3.71 20.52
N VAL A 25 -17.18 -4.39 19.73
CA VAL A 25 -16.26 -5.43 20.23
C VAL A 25 -15.19 -4.83 21.14
N ILE A 26 -14.67 -3.65 20.78
CA ILE A 26 -13.62 -2.97 21.56
C ILE A 26 -14.16 -2.05 22.66
N GLY A 27 -15.48 -1.91 22.77
CA GLY A 27 -16.14 -1.06 23.77
C GLY A 27 -16.03 0.45 23.50
N ASP A 28 -15.92 0.85 22.23
CA ASP A 28 -15.88 2.25 21.81
C ASP A 28 -17.30 2.78 21.50
N THR A 29 -17.43 4.10 21.44
CA THR A 29 -18.63 4.85 21.12
C THR A 29 -19.16 4.54 19.71
N ASP A 30 -20.48 4.55 19.53
CA ASP A 30 -21.08 4.29 18.22
C ASP A 30 -20.66 5.32 17.18
N PRO A 31 -20.19 4.90 15.98
CA PRO A 31 -19.76 5.82 14.94
C PRO A 31 -20.96 6.59 14.35
N ARG A 32 -20.82 7.91 14.28
CA ARG A 32 -21.79 8.86 13.70
C ARG A 32 -21.36 9.30 12.29
N GLY A 33 -22.25 9.94 11.53
CA GLY A 33 -21.95 10.50 10.20
C GLY A 33 -22.21 9.58 9.00
N TRP A 34 -22.53 8.30 9.25
CA TRP A 34 -22.83 7.31 8.20
C TRP A 34 -24.05 7.61 7.32
N ASP A 35 -24.88 8.58 7.70
CA ASP A 35 -26.02 8.99 6.88
C ASP A 35 -25.60 9.96 5.76
N SER A 36 -24.37 10.49 5.83
CA SER A 36 -23.72 11.31 4.79
C SER A 36 -22.60 10.59 4.05
N GLN A 37 -22.58 9.24 4.11
CA GLN A 37 -21.61 8.42 3.38
C GLN A 37 -21.77 8.55 1.85
N LEU A 38 -20.78 8.04 1.13
CA LEU A 38 -20.79 7.98 -0.33
C LEU A 38 -22.02 7.22 -0.88
N GLY A 39 -22.50 7.67 -2.04
CA GLY A 39 -23.53 6.99 -2.83
C GLY A 39 -23.10 5.59 -3.27
N THR A 40 -24.06 4.72 -3.57
CA THR A 40 -23.74 3.34 -3.97
C THR A 40 -23.33 3.32 -5.43
N GLU A 41 -22.12 2.84 -5.71
CA GLU A 41 -21.69 2.63 -7.10
C GLU A 41 -20.71 1.48 -7.25
N ILE A 42 -20.66 0.93 -8.47
CA ILE A 42 -19.62 -0.03 -8.84
C ILE A 42 -18.31 0.73 -8.96
N GLY A 43 -17.32 0.31 -8.19
CA GLY A 43 -15.95 0.78 -8.29
C GLY A 43 -15.15 -0.13 -9.20
N VAL A 44 -14.44 0.45 -10.17
CA VAL A 44 -13.49 -0.25 -11.03
C VAL A 44 -12.19 0.54 -11.06
N ARG A 45 -11.07 -0.18 -11.01
CA ARG A 45 -9.75 0.42 -11.21
C ARG A 45 -8.79 -0.58 -11.84
N LEU A 46 -8.22 -0.19 -12.97
CA LEU A 46 -7.08 -0.85 -13.58
C LEU A 46 -5.79 -0.24 -13.00
N LEU A 47 -4.89 -1.08 -12.52
CA LEU A 47 -3.57 -0.70 -12.03
C LEU A 47 -2.51 -1.32 -12.91
N TYR A 48 -1.48 -0.55 -13.20
CA TYR A 48 -0.26 -1.03 -13.85
C TYR A 48 0.96 -0.47 -13.14
N GLU A 49 1.95 -1.31 -12.89
CA GLU A 49 3.23 -0.91 -12.32
C GLU A 49 4.38 -1.64 -12.98
N ARG A 50 5.46 -0.91 -13.20
CA ARG A 50 6.74 -1.44 -13.64
C ARG A 50 7.81 -1.06 -12.63
N SER A 51 8.46 -2.08 -12.09
CA SER A 51 9.64 -1.95 -11.23
C SER A 51 10.87 -2.38 -12.01
N TRP A 52 12.00 -1.74 -11.73
CA TRP A 52 13.30 -2.12 -12.26
C TRP A 52 14.25 -2.35 -11.10
N ARG A 53 15.14 -3.34 -11.23
CA ARG A 53 16.28 -3.46 -10.32
C ARG A 53 17.36 -2.54 -10.86
N ALA A 54 17.61 -1.43 -10.18
CA ALA A 54 18.57 -0.42 -10.66
C ALA A 54 20.03 -0.80 -10.34
N SER A 55 20.27 -1.71 -9.40
CA SER A 55 21.60 -2.20 -9.06
C SER A 55 21.69 -3.72 -9.17
N GLN A 56 22.83 -4.23 -9.66
CA GLN A 56 23.31 -5.54 -9.21
C GLN A 56 23.39 -5.49 -7.68
N LYS A 57 23.04 -6.58 -7.00
CA LYS A 57 23.29 -6.70 -5.56
C LYS A 57 24.72 -6.28 -5.29
N TRP A 58 24.92 -5.34 -4.37
CA TRP A 58 26.25 -4.94 -3.95
C TRP A 58 26.54 -5.58 -2.62
N ASP A 59 27.71 -6.20 -2.54
CA ASP A 59 28.19 -6.88 -1.35
C ASP A 59 29.05 -5.91 -0.53
N LEU A 60 28.84 -5.87 0.79
CA LEU A 60 29.76 -5.19 1.68
C LEU A 60 30.93 -6.15 1.99
N PRO A 61 32.20 -5.83 1.64
CA PRO A 61 33.29 -6.81 1.67
C PRO A 61 33.66 -7.36 3.07
N VAL A 62 33.13 -6.76 4.14
CA VAL A 62 33.53 -7.01 5.53
C VAL A 62 32.42 -7.70 6.35
N ILE A 63 31.18 -7.68 5.86
CA ILE A 63 29.99 -8.23 6.52
C ILE A 63 29.08 -8.83 5.44
N PRO A 64 28.40 -9.96 5.67
CA PRO A 64 27.55 -10.61 4.66
C PRO A 64 26.23 -9.83 4.44
N LEU A 65 26.35 -8.55 4.11
CA LEU A 65 25.25 -7.66 3.79
C LEU A 65 25.23 -7.42 2.28
N GLU A 66 24.07 -7.67 1.73
CA GLU A 66 23.68 -7.34 0.38
C GLU A 66 22.75 -6.13 0.44
N GLY A 67 22.78 -5.28 -0.60
CA GLY A 67 21.78 -4.24 -0.78
C GLY A 67 21.29 -4.14 -2.21
N ASP A 68 20.05 -3.67 -2.36
CA ASP A 68 19.50 -3.33 -3.67
C ASP A 68 18.63 -2.08 -3.66
N ILE A 69 18.51 -1.48 -4.85
CA ILE A 69 17.68 -0.32 -5.12
C ILE A 69 16.70 -0.68 -6.23
N THR A 70 15.42 -0.43 -5.99
CA THR A 70 14.32 -0.75 -6.91
C THR A 70 13.49 0.51 -7.18
N PRO A 71 13.79 1.29 -8.23
CA PRO A 71 12.87 2.28 -8.74
C PRO A 71 11.66 1.64 -9.40
N TYR A 72 10.54 2.33 -9.37
CA TYR A 72 9.32 1.91 -10.04
C TYR A 72 8.47 3.10 -10.48
N VAL A 73 7.64 2.86 -11.49
CA VAL A 73 6.57 3.76 -11.89
C VAL A 73 5.29 2.97 -12.07
N GLY A 74 4.16 3.62 -11.86
CA GLY A 74 2.86 3.01 -12.06
C GLY A 74 1.79 4.04 -12.38
N ALA A 75 0.63 3.53 -12.74
CA ALA A 75 -0.57 4.32 -12.95
C ALA A 75 -1.80 3.50 -12.55
N ALA A 76 -2.82 4.22 -12.13
CA ALA A 76 -4.16 3.69 -11.94
C ALA A 76 -5.15 4.49 -12.79
N LEU A 77 -6.12 3.78 -13.38
CA LEU A 77 -7.20 4.36 -14.16
C LEU A 77 -8.52 3.72 -13.72
N GLY A 78 -9.47 4.56 -13.32
CA GLY A 78 -10.76 4.08 -12.83
C GLY A 78 -11.56 5.17 -12.12
N ASN A 79 -12.80 4.85 -11.78
CA ASN A 79 -13.63 5.75 -11.00
C ASN A 79 -13.26 5.76 -9.51
N ILE A 80 -12.69 4.67 -8.98
CA ILE A 80 -12.18 4.61 -7.60
C ILE A 80 -11.04 5.62 -7.42
N GLU A 81 -9.98 5.46 -8.21
CA GLU A 81 -8.80 6.34 -8.20
C GLU A 81 -8.21 6.43 -9.62
N THR A 82 -7.76 7.62 -9.99
CA THR A 82 -6.95 7.85 -11.20
C THR A 82 -5.69 8.63 -10.83
N TYR A 83 -4.51 8.03 -11.02
CA TYR A 83 -3.24 8.66 -10.65
C TYR A 83 -2.06 8.10 -11.47
N GLY A 84 -0.97 8.87 -11.50
CA GLY A 84 0.37 8.40 -11.83
C GLY A 84 1.25 8.34 -10.59
N THR A 85 2.18 7.39 -10.51
CA THR A 85 3.12 7.27 -9.40
C THR A 85 4.54 6.94 -9.87
N ALA A 86 5.51 7.46 -9.14
CA ALA A 86 6.90 7.08 -9.26
C ALA A 86 7.49 6.96 -7.85
N GLY A 87 8.32 5.94 -7.64
CA GLY A 87 8.92 5.70 -6.34
C GLY A 87 10.23 4.94 -6.45
N ILE A 88 10.89 4.83 -5.30
CA ILE A 88 12.13 4.11 -5.14
C ILE A 88 12.10 3.40 -3.80
N SER A 89 12.55 2.15 -3.77
CA SER A 89 12.82 1.42 -2.55
C SER A 89 14.27 0.99 -2.47
N PHE A 90 14.74 0.87 -1.24
CA PHE A 90 16.06 0.41 -0.86
C PHE A 90 15.90 -0.77 0.11
N ARG A 91 16.77 -1.76 -0.02
CA ARG A 91 16.88 -2.87 0.93
C ARG A 91 18.33 -3.10 1.32
N LEU A 92 18.51 -3.53 2.56
CA LEU A 92 19.79 -3.94 3.13
C LEU A 92 19.57 -5.11 4.07
N GLY A 93 20.30 -6.19 3.88
CA GLY A 93 20.12 -7.40 4.67
C GLY A 93 21.05 -8.53 4.27
N GLU A 94 20.79 -9.71 4.79
CA GLU A 94 21.55 -10.92 4.54
C GLU A 94 20.72 -11.89 3.70
N ASP A 95 21.37 -12.49 2.69
CA ASP A 95 20.75 -13.38 1.70
C ASP A 95 19.45 -12.80 1.11
N LEU A 96 19.56 -11.63 0.46
CA LEU A 96 18.40 -10.97 -0.12
C LEU A 96 17.83 -11.88 -1.22
N GLY A 97 16.59 -12.35 -1.07
CA GLY A 97 15.92 -13.08 -2.16
C GLY A 97 15.87 -12.26 -3.46
N ASP A 98 15.82 -12.94 -4.61
CA ASP A 98 15.47 -12.31 -5.90
C ASP A 98 13.96 -12.00 -5.96
N ASP A 99 13.49 -11.14 -5.06
CA ASP A 99 12.13 -10.60 -5.07
C ASP A 99 12.15 -9.06 -5.05
N TYR A 100 10.97 -8.41 -4.99
CA TYR A 100 10.86 -6.95 -4.90
C TYR A 100 10.48 -6.48 -3.48
N GLY A 101 10.77 -7.29 -2.46
CA GLY A 101 10.43 -7.04 -1.06
C GLY A 101 8.99 -7.44 -0.71
N PRO A 102 8.52 -7.10 0.51
CA PRO A 102 7.23 -7.53 1.00
C PRO A 102 6.09 -6.80 0.28
N PRO A 103 4.86 -7.37 0.30
CA PRO A 103 3.68 -6.70 -0.20
C PRO A 103 3.55 -5.27 0.34
N ARG A 104 3.37 -4.29 -0.57
CA ARG A 104 3.09 -2.91 -0.17
C ARG A 104 1.62 -2.77 0.22
N VAL A 105 1.36 -1.87 1.16
CA VAL A 105 -0.01 -1.52 1.54
C VAL A 105 -0.66 -0.73 0.39
N ARG A 106 -1.90 -1.08 0.06
CA ARG A 106 -2.68 -0.42 -0.99
C ARG A 106 -2.69 1.12 -0.82
N PRO A 107 -2.76 1.89 -1.92
CA PRO A 107 -3.14 1.48 -3.27
C PRO A 107 -1.99 0.93 -4.12
N ALA A 108 -0.78 0.81 -3.56
CA ALA A 108 0.31 0.12 -4.24
C ALA A 108 -0.06 -1.34 -4.50
N LEU A 109 0.36 -1.86 -5.66
CA LEU A 109 0.27 -3.28 -5.92
C LEU A 109 1.16 -4.01 -4.91
N SER A 110 0.62 -5.06 -4.31
CA SER A 110 1.43 -5.98 -3.52
C SER A 110 2.60 -6.45 -4.39
N GLY A 111 3.83 -6.34 -3.90
CA GLY A 111 5.01 -6.92 -4.56
C GLY A 111 4.75 -8.38 -4.95
N PRO A 112 5.55 -8.95 -5.88
CA PRO A 112 5.30 -10.30 -6.38
C PRO A 112 5.13 -11.25 -5.19
N GLY A 113 4.08 -12.07 -5.21
CA GLY A 113 3.84 -13.08 -4.18
C GLY A 113 4.88 -14.20 -4.13
N PHE A 114 6.00 -14.05 -4.82
CA PHE A 114 7.06 -15.03 -4.92
C PHE A 114 8.29 -14.54 -4.15
N PHE A 115 8.73 -15.37 -3.21
CA PHE A 115 10.01 -15.25 -2.52
C PHE A 115 10.80 -16.56 -2.74
N LYS A 116 12.13 -16.47 -2.84
CA LYS A 116 12.99 -17.66 -2.93
C LYS A 116 13.14 -18.29 -1.54
N ASN A 117 13.25 -19.61 -1.49
CA ASN A 117 13.65 -20.27 -0.24
C ASN A 117 15.07 -19.81 0.09
N VAL A 118 15.30 -19.56 1.37
CA VAL A 118 16.64 -19.38 1.92
C VAL A 118 17.06 -20.69 2.56
N ASP A 119 18.31 -21.07 2.40
CA ASP A 119 18.91 -22.15 3.17
C ASP A 119 19.25 -21.62 4.57
N GLY A 120 18.26 -21.64 5.47
CA GLY A 120 18.41 -21.19 6.86
C GLY A 120 17.65 -19.91 7.16
N PHE A 121 18.37 -18.79 7.22
CA PHE A 121 17.88 -17.50 7.74
C PHE A 121 18.20 -16.37 6.77
N SER A 122 17.20 -15.54 6.46
CA SER A 122 17.39 -14.24 5.79
C SER A 122 16.69 -13.17 6.60
N TRP A 123 17.23 -11.96 6.56
CA TRP A 123 16.57 -10.79 7.09
C TRP A 123 16.95 -9.60 6.24
N TYR A 124 16.06 -8.62 6.16
CA TYR A 124 16.39 -7.33 5.58
C TYR A 124 15.54 -6.22 6.15
N VAL A 125 16.15 -5.06 6.28
CA VAL A 125 15.43 -3.80 6.46
C VAL A 125 15.21 -3.16 5.11
N PHE A 126 14.13 -2.41 5.00
CA PHE A 126 13.81 -1.69 3.77
C PHE A 126 13.22 -0.33 4.08
N ALA A 127 13.43 0.60 3.15
CA ALA A 127 12.83 1.91 3.15
C ALA A 127 12.44 2.30 1.72
N GLY A 128 11.44 3.14 1.57
CA GLY A 128 11.03 3.62 0.26
C GLY A 128 10.22 4.91 0.34
N ALA A 129 10.22 5.62 -0.78
CA ALA A 129 9.45 6.85 -0.97
C ALA A 129 8.77 6.82 -2.34
N ALA A 130 7.53 7.30 -2.40
CA ALA A 130 6.76 7.34 -3.63
C ALA A 130 5.94 8.63 -3.72
N GLY A 131 6.09 9.34 -4.84
CA GLY A 131 5.21 10.44 -5.21
C GLY A 131 4.02 9.93 -6.01
N ARG A 132 2.84 10.53 -5.77
CA ARG A 132 1.63 10.31 -6.54
C ARG A 132 1.10 11.64 -7.07
N ALA A 133 0.77 11.65 -8.36
CA ALA A 133 0.00 12.70 -9.00
C ALA A 133 -1.43 12.17 -9.20
N VAL A 134 -2.34 12.57 -8.32
CA VAL A 134 -3.71 12.06 -8.21
C VAL A 134 -4.67 13.04 -8.89
N ALA A 135 -5.38 12.54 -9.90
CA ALA A 135 -6.38 13.30 -10.65
C ALA A 135 -7.81 12.98 -10.21
N ARG A 136 -8.01 11.83 -9.56
CA ARG A 136 -9.30 11.39 -9.01
C ARG A 136 -9.06 10.53 -7.77
N ASP A 137 -9.79 10.80 -6.71
CA ASP A 137 -9.97 9.89 -5.58
C ASP A 137 -11.41 9.98 -5.08
N LEU A 138 -12.19 8.95 -5.36
CA LEU A 138 -13.61 8.85 -4.99
C LEU A 138 -13.83 8.98 -3.49
N PHE A 139 -12.90 8.48 -2.66
CA PHE A 139 -13.02 8.55 -1.20
C PHE A 139 -12.76 9.95 -0.64
N VAL A 140 -12.17 10.84 -1.43
CA VAL A 140 -11.93 12.24 -1.08
C VAL A 140 -12.97 13.15 -1.71
N GLU A 141 -13.13 13.06 -3.04
CA GLU A 141 -13.91 14.00 -3.84
C GLU A 141 -15.40 13.65 -3.89
N GLY A 142 -15.78 12.42 -3.51
CA GLY A 142 -17.15 11.94 -3.56
C GLY A 142 -17.45 11.00 -4.73
N SER A 143 -18.68 10.47 -4.71
CA SER A 143 -19.24 9.54 -5.69
C SER A 143 -19.14 10.06 -7.12
N THR A 144 -19.07 9.14 -8.07
CA THR A 144 -18.90 9.41 -9.50
C THR A 144 -20.24 9.60 -10.21
N PHE A 145 -21.25 8.82 -9.81
CA PHE A 145 -22.56 8.77 -10.49
C PHE A 145 -23.70 9.39 -9.69
N GLU A 146 -23.47 9.65 -8.41
CA GLU A 146 -24.44 10.26 -7.49
C GLU A 146 -23.83 11.47 -6.81
N VAL A 147 -24.66 12.44 -6.42
CA VAL A 147 -24.21 13.59 -5.63
C VAL A 147 -23.91 13.12 -4.21
N SER A 148 -22.68 13.31 -3.76
CA SER A 148 -22.27 13.06 -2.38
C SER A 148 -21.41 14.21 -1.85
N PRO A 149 -21.23 14.32 -0.53
CA PRO A 149 -20.19 15.17 0.03
C PRO A 149 -18.81 14.79 -0.52
N GLY A 150 -17.95 15.79 -0.69
CA GLY A 150 -16.58 15.66 -1.17
C GLY A 150 -15.72 16.78 -0.60
N LEU A 151 -14.41 16.58 -0.64
CA LEU A 151 -13.39 17.54 -0.23
C LEU A 151 -12.46 17.84 -1.39
N ASP A 152 -11.79 18.99 -1.32
CA ASP A 152 -10.81 19.35 -2.35
C ASP A 152 -9.57 18.45 -2.24
N LEU A 153 -9.34 17.68 -3.30
CA LEU A 153 -8.21 16.77 -3.42
C LEU A 153 -6.88 17.52 -3.41
N MET A 154 -5.88 16.97 -2.71
CA MET A 154 -4.48 17.35 -2.93
C MET A 154 -3.90 16.51 -4.08
N PRO A 155 -3.55 17.13 -5.22
CA PRO A 155 -3.14 16.38 -6.41
C PRO A 155 -1.76 15.76 -6.28
N PHE A 156 -0.89 16.28 -5.40
CA PHE A 156 0.42 15.72 -5.14
C PHE A 156 0.48 15.14 -3.74
N GLN A 157 0.75 13.84 -3.67
CA GLN A 157 0.79 13.09 -2.41
C GLN A 157 2.12 12.33 -2.31
N LEU A 158 2.63 12.18 -1.09
CA LEU A 158 3.88 11.49 -0.78
C LEU A 158 3.60 10.34 0.19
N ASP A 159 4.08 9.17 -0.17
CA ASP A 159 4.08 7.98 0.67
C ASP A 159 5.52 7.64 1.05
N LEU A 160 5.79 7.49 2.34
CA LEU A 160 7.03 6.98 2.89
C LEU A 160 6.75 5.64 3.56
N GLN A 161 7.65 4.68 3.39
CA GLN A 161 7.56 3.38 4.05
C GLN A 161 8.90 2.92 4.58
N ALA A 162 8.88 2.20 5.68
CA ALA A 162 10.03 1.49 6.21
C ALA A 162 9.57 0.21 6.91
N GLY A 163 10.44 -0.79 6.97
CA GLY A 163 10.08 -2.05 7.58
C GLY A 163 11.24 -3.02 7.74
N LEU A 164 10.89 -4.19 8.29
CA LEU A 164 11.77 -5.32 8.54
C LEU A 164 11.07 -6.58 8.04
N ALA A 165 11.81 -7.43 7.35
CA ALA A 165 11.40 -8.78 7.02
C ALA A 165 12.41 -9.78 7.57
N VAL A 166 11.89 -10.91 8.04
CA VAL A 166 12.66 -12.04 8.53
C VAL A 166 12.10 -13.30 7.89
N GLN A 167 12.96 -14.11 7.29
CA GLN A 167 12.63 -15.39 6.69
C GLN A 167 13.41 -16.51 7.38
N ILE A 168 12.70 -17.56 7.78
CA ILE A 168 13.28 -18.80 8.31
C ILE A 168 12.77 -19.94 7.44
N GLY A 169 13.66 -20.50 6.61
CA GLY A 169 13.33 -21.53 5.63
C GLY A 169 12.18 -21.12 4.70
N ARG A 170 10.98 -21.65 4.95
CA ARG A 170 9.77 -21.48 4.13
C ARG A 170 8.78 -20.45 4.66
N VAL A 171 9.07 -19.81 5.78
CA VAL A 171 8.19 -18.83 6.43
C VAL A 171 8.86 -17.48 6.44
N GLU A 172 8.15 -16.46 5.97
CA GLU A 172 8.58 -15.07 6.06
C GLU A 172 7.55 -14.25 6.85
N LEU A 173 8.04 -13.46 7.80
CA LEU A 173 7.29 -12.46 8.52
C LEU A 173 7.83 -11.07 8.17
N ALA A 174 6.97 -10.16 7.75
CA ALA A 174 7.33 -8.79 7.45
C ALA A 174 6.44 -7.79 8.19
N PHE A 175 7.07 -6.77 8.77
CA PHE A 175 6.41 -5.60 9.32
C PHE A 175 6.73 -4.37 8.45
N THR A 176 5.69 -3.64 8.07
CA THR A 176 5.80 -2.39 7.30
C THR A 176 5.11 -1.27 8.04
N HIS A 177 5.80 -0.14 8.22
CA HIS A 177 5.22 1.11 8.66
C HIS A 177 5.13 2.09 7.48
N VAL A 178 3.99 2.75 7.33
CA VAL A 178 3.72 3.68 6.25
C VAL A 178 3.29 5.02 6.82
N VAL A 179 3.84 6.09 6.24
CA VAL A 179 3.54 7.49 6.56
C VAL A 179 3.13 8.18 5.27
N ARG A 180 1.90 8.69 5.22
CA ARG A 180 1.27 9.27 4.03
C ARG A 180 0.94 10.73 4.25
N SER A 181 1.27 11.57 3.26
CA SER A 181 0.93 13.00 3.28
C SER A 181 -0.59 13.22 3.29
N PRO A 182 -1.05 14.42 3.64
CA PRO A 182 -2.44 14.80 3.45
C PRO A 182 -2.96 14.52 2.04
N GLN A 183 -4.23 14.11 1.95
CA GLN A 183 -4.90 13.75 0.69
C GLN A 183 -5.95 14.78 0.26
N HIS A 184 -6.34 15.68 1.17
CA HIS A 184 -7.31 16.75 0.90
C HIS A 184 -7.01 18.01 1.72
N THR A 185 -7.51 19.16 1.28
CA THR A 185 -7.19 20.49 1.85
C THR A 185 -7.52 20.65 3.33
N LYS A 186 -8.52 19.91 3.83
CA LYS A 186 -8.93 19.90 5.25
C LYS A 186 -8.12 18.96 6.15
N GLN A 187 -7.10 18.27 5.63
CA GLN A 187 -6.29 17.33 6.40
C GLN A 187 -4.96 17.99 6.79
N ASP A 188 -4.79 18.29 8.07
CA ASP A 188 -3.59 18.98 8.57
C ASP A 188 -2.49 18.02 9.07
N ARG A 189 -2.78 16.72 9.13
CA ARG A 189 -1.89 15.69 9.68
C ARG A 189 -1.59 14.58 8.67
N TRP A 190 -0.38 14.04 8.77
CA TRP A 190 0.01 12.87 8.01
C TRP A 190 -0.65 11.62 8.60
N SER A 191 -1.09 10.72 7.73
CA SER A 191 -1.64 9.43 8.12
C SER A 191 -0.50 8.45 8.41
N ARG A 192 -0.67 7.60 9.42
CA ARG A 192 0.30 6.57 9.80
C ARG A 192 -0.42 5.26 10.01
N PHE A 193 0.11 4.18 9.43
CA PHE A 193 -0.46 2.85 9.58
C PHE A 193 0.62 1.78 9.43
N GLY A 194 0.33 0.58 9.93
CA GLY A 194 1.24 -0.55 9.90
C GLY A 194 0.60 -1.77 9.24
N SER A 195 1.43 -2.69 8.76
CA SER A 195 1.01 -3.97 8.22
C SER A 195 1.95 -5.06 8.71
N ILE A 196 1.37 -6.21 9.08
CA ILE A 196 2.11 -7.45 9.37
C ILE A 196 1.70 -8.44 8.29
N ASN A 197 2.69 -9.00 7.59
CA ASN A 197 2.48 -9.99 6.53
C ASN A 197 3.18 -11.29 6.92
N LEU A 198 2.44 -12.39 6.84
CA LEU A 198 2.98 -13.74 7.00
C LEU A 198 2.89 -14.45 5.63
N ARG A 199 4.02 -14.86 5.08
CA ARG A 199 4.10 -15.63 3.83
C ARG A 199 4.64 -17.02 4.14
N THR A 200 4.06 -18.03 3.51
CA THR A 200 4.55 -19.41 3.59
C THR A 200 4.59 -20.03 2.19
N ARG A 201 5.60 -20.86 1.93
CA ARG A 201 5.74 -21.60 0.68
C ARG A 201 5.46 -23.08 0.91
N PHE A 202 4.47 -23.61 0.18
CA PHE A 202 4.06 -25.01 0.16
C PHE A 202 4.70 -25.77 -1.00
#